data_AF-A0A0K0XES0-F1
#
_entry.id   AF-A0A0K0XES0-F1
#
_cell.length_a   1.000
_cell.length_b   1.000
_cell.length_c   1.000
_cell.angle_alpha   90.00
_cell.angle_beta   90.00
_cell.angle_gamma   90.00
#
_symmetry.space_group_name_H-M   'P 1'
#
loop_
_entity.id
_entity.type
_entity.pdbx_description
1 polymer ?
#
loop_
_entity_poly.entity_id
_entity_poly.type
_entity_poly.pdbx_seq_one_letter_code
_entity_poly.pdbx_strand_id
1 'polypeptide(L)' 'MKKRWNDLSPTAKAAVLGVAAVDAGLRAWALRDLADRNAGQVRGPKKLWSLALGLVTSGGVLPALYLVAGRRS' A
#
# COMPACT_ATOMS: atom_id res chain seq x y z
N MET A 1 16.49 -24.59 -0.84
CA MET A 1 15.88 -24.34 -2.18
C MET A 1 14.85 -23.22 -2.05
N LYS A 2 14.92 -22.17 -2.88
CA LYS A 2 13.83 -21.17 -3.00
C LYS A 2 12.72 -21.79 -3.86
N LYS A 3 11.47 -21.80 -3.37
CA LYS A 3 10.32 -22.26 -4.19
C LYS A 3 10.15 -21.33 -5.38
N ARG A 4 10.03 -21.89 -6.58
CA ARG A 4 9.76 -21.13 -7.81
C ARG A 4 8.25 -20.95 -7.95
N TRP A 5 7.85 -19.96 -8.74
CA TRP A 5 6.43 -19.70 -9.01
C TRP A 5 5.68 -20.94 -9.50
N ASN A 6 6.30 -21.72 -10.39
CA ASN A 6 5.69 -22.92 -10.95
C ASN A 6 5.52 -24.05 -9.92
N ASP A 7 6.23 -24.00 -8.80
CA ASP A 7 6.16 -25.00 -7.72
C ASP A 7 5.03 -24.67 -6.72
N LEU A 8 4.33 -23.53 -6.89
CA LEU A 8 3.23 -23.12 -6.02
C LEU A 8 1.92 -23.81 -6.41
N SER A 9 1.17 -24.25 -5.40
CA SER A 9 -0.21 -24.71 -5.60
C SER A 9 -1.09 -23.56 -6.13
N PRO A 10 -2.22 -23.86 -6.80
CA PRO A 10 -3.14 -22.84 -7.27
C PRO A 10 -3.59 -21.87 -6.17
N THR A 11 -3.87 -22.38 -4.97
CA THR A 11 -4.26 -21.56 -3.81
C THR A 11 -3.15 -20.61 -3.38
N ALA A 12 -1.89 -21.06 -3.37
CA ALA A 12 -0.77 -20.20 -3.02
C ALA A 12 -0.55 -19.09 -4.06
N LYS A 13 -0.68 -19.40 -5.35
CA LYS A 13 -0.63 -18.38 -6.42
C LYS A 13 -1.76 -17.37 -6.27
N ALA A 14 -2.98 -17.84 -6.01
CA ALA A 14 -4.15 -16.99 -5.80
C ALA A 14 -3.96 -16.07 -4.57
N ALA A 15 -3.40 -16.58 -3.47
CA ALA A 15 -3.11 -15.78 -2.28
C ALA A 15 -2.08 -14.67 -2.57
N VAL A 16 -0.99 -14.98 -3.29
CA VAL A 16 0.02 -13.98 -3.67
C VAL A 16 -0.60 -12.90 -4.57
N LEU A 17 -1.37 -13.30 -5.57
CA LEU A 17 -2.06 -12.35 -6.46
C LEU A 17 -3.09 -11.50 -5.69
N GLY A 18 -3.83 -12.09 -4.77
CA GLY A 18 -4.80 -11.40 -3.93
C GLY A 18 -4.15 -10.32 -3.06
N VAL A 19 -3.06 -10.66 -2.36
CA VAL A 19 -2.29 -9.69 -1.55
C VAL A 19 -1.73 -8.57 -2.42
N ALA A 20 -1.19 -8.91 -3.60
CA ALA A 20 -0.66 -7.91 -4.53
C ALA A 20 -1.77 -6.96 -5.03
N ALA A 21 -2.95 -7.47 -5.36
CA ALA A 21 -4.09 -6.67 -5.79
C ALA A 21 -4.59 -5.72 -4.69
N VAL A 22 -4.69 -6.22 -3.44
CA VAL A 22 -5.05 -5.40 -2.28
C VAL A 22 -4.01 -4.29 -2.03
N ASP A 23 -2.71 -4.61 -2.04
CA ASP A 23 -1.65 -3.61 -1.88
C ASP A 23 -1.72 -2.54 -2.97
N ALA A 24 -1.86 -2.94 -4.23
CA ALA A 24 -1.94 -2.02 -5.37
C ALA A 24 -3.17 -1.10 -5.27
N GLY A 25 -4.34 -1.66 -4.97
CA GLY A 25 -5.58 -0.89 -4.82
C GLY A 25 -5.51 0.12 -3.68
N LEU A 26 -5.07 -0.33 -2.50
CA LEU A 26 -4.89 0.56 -1.35
C LEU A 26 -3.84 1.64 -1.61
N ARG A 27 -2.72 1.30 -2.26
CA ARG A 27 -1.67 2.27 -2.61
C ARG A 27 -2.20 3.33 -3.58
N ALA A 28 -2.94 2.92 -4.62
CA ALA A 28 -3.53 3.86 -5.57
C ALA A 28 -4.52 4.81 -4.87
N TRP A 29 -5.38 4.29 -3.99
CA TRP A 29 -6.31 5.12 -3.21
C TRP A 29 -5.58 6.08 -2.28
N ALA A 30 -4.59 5.59 -1.51
CA ALA A 30 -3.80 6.40 -0.60
C ALA A 30 -3.06 7.53 -1.33
N LEU A 31 -2.44 7.26 -2.48
CA LEU A 31 -1.75 8.27 -3.28
C LEU A 31 -2.71 9.31 -3.84
N ARG A 32 -3.90 8.89 -4.30
CA ARG A 32 -4.93 9.82 -4.78
C ARG A 32 -5.45 10.72 -3.65
N ASP A 33 -5.79 10.14 -2.50
CA ASP A 33 -6.21 10.89 -1.31
C ASP A 33 -5.11 11.85 -0.82
N LEU A 34 -3.85 11.42 -0.82
CA LEU A 34 -2.71 12.26 -0.45
C LEU A 34 -2.51 13.43 -1.43
N ALA A 35 -2.66 13.19 -2.73
CA ALA A 35 -2.50 14.22 -3.75
C ALA A 35 -3.47 15.40 -3.49
N ASP A 36 -4.73 15.09 -3.20
CA ASP A 36 -5.81 16.06 -3.02
C ASP A 36 -5.74 16.81 -1.66
N ARG A 37 -5.00 16.28 -0.67
CA ARG A 37 -4.90 16.87 0.68
C ARG A 37 -3.85 17.96 0.83
N ASN A 38 -4.17 18.99 1.60
CA ASN A 38 -3.20 19.98 2.06
C ASN A 38 -2.36 19.44 3.23
N ALA A 39 -1.20 20.05 3.48
CA ALA A 39 -0.24 19.57 4.48
C ALA A 39 -0.83 19.46 5.91
N GLY A 40 -1.72 20.38 6.30
CA GLY A 40 -2.39 20.36 7.61
C GLY A 40 -3.43 19.24 7.78
N GLN A 41 -3.83 18.57 6.71
CA GLN A 41 -4.79 17.46 6.71
C GLN A 41 -4.12 16.08 6.77
N VAL A 42 -2.79 16.06 6.94
CA VAL A 42 -1.98 14.85 7.02
C VAL A 42 -1.17 14.92 8.32
N ARG A 43 -1.06 13.78 9.02
CA ARG A 43 -0.22 13.66 10.21
C ARG A 43 1.22 13.47 9.79
N GLY A 44 2.05 14.46 10.09
CA GLY A 44 3.47 14.48 9.70
C GLY A 44 3.70 15.00 8.28
N PRO A 45 4.95 14.95 7.78
CA PRO A 45 5.30 15.56 6.50
C PRO A 45 4.65 14.86 5.30
N LYS A 46 3.87 15.60 4.51
CA LYS A 46 3.22 15.10 3.27
C LYS A 46 4.21 14.40 2.32
N LYS A 47 5.42 14.97 2.18
CA LYS A 47 6.48 14.40 1.33
C LYS A 47 6.94 13.02 1.82
N LEU A 48 7.01 12.81 3.14
CA LEU A 48 7.42 11.54 3.70
C LEU A 48 6.39 10.45 3.39
N TRP A 49 5.09 10.77 3.50
CA TRP A 49 4.03 9.86 3.07
C TRP A 49 4.09 9.56 1.58
N SER A 50 4.35 10.55 0.73
CA SER A 50 4.48 10.35 -0.72
C SER A 50 5.62 9.39 -1.05
N LEU A 51 6.79 9.57 -0.42
CA LEU A 51 7.95 8.70 -0.63
C LEU A 51 7.69 7.29 -0.08
N ALA A 52 7.14 7.18 1.12
CA ALA A 52 6.84 5.90 1.74
C ALA A 52 5.83 5.10 0.90
N LEU A 53 4.73 5.73 0.48
CA LEU A 53 3.71 5.07 -0.36
C LEU A 53 4.24 4.70 -1.74
N GLY A 54 5.14 5.50 -2.32
CA GLY A 54 5.70 5.27 -3.66
C GLY A 54 6.81 4.21 -3.71
N LEU A 55 7.57 4.03 -2.63
CA LEU A 55 8.79 3.21 -2.65
C LEU A 55 8.70 1.94 -1.79
N VAL A 56 7.82 1.90 -0.79
CA VAL A 56 7.74 0.76 0.15
C VAL A 56 6.60 -0.18 -0.24
N THR A 57 6.96 -1.45 -0.48
CA THR A 57 6.01 -2.55 -0.65
C THR A 57 5.73 -3.22 0.69
N SER A 58 4.45 -3.37 1.07
CA SER A 58 4.07 -3.83 2.42
C SER A 58 2.83 -4.72 2.46
N GLY A 59 2.35 -5.21 1.31
CA GLY A 59 1.13 -6.03 1.25
C GLY A 59 -0.14 -5.28 1.69
N GLY A 60 -0.17 -3.96 1.54
CA GLY A 60 -1.31 -3.11 1.88
C GLY A 60 -1.25 -2.45 3.25
N VAL A 61 -0.32 -2.85 4.13
CA VAL A 61 -0.25 -2.33 5.51
C VAL A 61 0.05 -0.83 5.54
N LEU A 62 1.07 -0.37 4.82
CA LEU A 62 1.44 1.04 4.79
C LEU A 62 0.34 1.95 4.21
N PRO A 63 -0.26 1.67 3.04
CA PRO A 63 -1.36 2.49 2.55
C PRO A 63 -2.60 2.43 3.45
N ALA A 64 -2.90 1.30 4.09
CA ALA A 64 -3.97 1.22 5.09
C ALA A 64 -3.69 2.11 6.31
N LEU A 65 -2.46 2.12 6.83
CA LEU A 65 -2.06 2.98 7.95
C LEU A 65 -2.22 4.47 7.60
N TYR A 66 -1.85 4.86 6.38
CA TYR A 66 -2.09 6.22 5.91
C TYR A 66 -3.59 6.54 5.91
N LEU A 67 -4.42 5.69 5.30
CA LEU A 67 -5.85 5.92 5.16
C LEU A 67 -6.62 5.90 6.49
N VAL A 68 -6.17 5.14 7.48
CA VAL A 68 -6.86 5.02 8.78
C VAL A 68 -6.32 6.01 9.81
N ALA A 69 -5.02 6.24 9.84
CA ALA A 69 -4.37 6.99 10.91
C ALA A 69 -3.46 8.14 10.43
N GLY A 70 -2.97 8.09 9.20
CA GLY A 70 -2.05 9.09 8.63
C GLY A 70 -2.77 10.33 8.07
N ARG A 71 -3.97 10.19 7.52
CA ARG A 71 -4.82 11.31 7.12
C ARG A 71 -5.70 11.80 8.28
N ARG A 72 -6.05 13.08 8.27
CA ARG A 72 -7.05 13.64 9.19
C ARG A 72 -8.40 13.67 8.49
N SER A 73 -9.47 13.17 9.11
CA SER A 73 -10.82 13.28 8.56
C SER A 73 -11.17 14.73 8.21
#